data_AF-A0A352SD14-F1
#
_entry.id   AF-A0A352SD14-F1
#
_cell.length_a   1.000
_cell.length_b   1.000
_cell.length_c   1.000
_cell.angle_alpha   90.00
_cell.angle_beta   90.00
_cell.angle_gamma   90.00
#
_symmetry.space_group_name_H-M   'P 1'
#
loop_
_entity.id
_entity.type
_entity.pdbx_description
1 polymer ?
#
loop_
_entity_poly.entity_id
_entity_poly.type
_entity_poly.pdbx_seq_one_letter_code
_entity_poly.pdbx_strand_id
1 'polypeptide(L)'
;MLDFVRNNRRLMLLLLLVLVFPSFVFFGVESYSRFMDSSHDAAKVDGRTITVQEVDNVVRDQSERMRQMLGNNYDPRMFEGPAARQAVLDQLIQQRVISEAT
;
A
#
# COMPACT_ATOMS: atom_id res chain seq x y z
N MET A 1 7.94 -31.99 -38.90
CA MET A 1 8.25 -31.65 -37.49
C MET A 1 7.23 -30.68 -36.88
N LEU A 2 6.70 -29.71 -37.64
CA LEU A 2 5.64 -28.80 -37.18
C LEU A 2 4.22 -29.41 -37.24
N ASP A 3 4.06 -30.59 -37.83
CA ASP A 3 2.76 -31.26 -37.98
C ASP A 3 2.22 -31.84 -36.66
N PHE A 4 3.12 -32.23 -35.74
CA PHE A 4 2.77 -32.70 -34.40
C PHE A 4 2.13 -31.59 -33.54
N VAL A 5 2.58 -30.36 -33.76
CA VAL A 5 2.06 -29.14 -33.13
C VAL A 5 0.63 -28.84 -33.61
N ARG A 6 0.37 -29.01 -34.91
CA ARG A 6 -0.96 -28.75 -35.49
C ARG A 6 -1.98 -29.81 -35.11
N ASN A 7 -1.60 -31.09 -35.11
CA ASN A 7 -2.51 -32.19 -34.80
C ASN A 7 -3.00 -32.16 -33.34
N ASN A 8 -2.14 -31.71 -32.42
CA ASN A 8 -2.41 -31.70 -30.99
C ASN A 8 -2.48 -30.28 -30.42
N ARG A 9 -2.99 -29.31 -31.20
CA ARG A 9 -3.02 -27.90 -30.81
C ARG A 9 -3.65 -27.66 -29.43
N ARG A 10 -4.68 -28.42 -29.05
CA ARG A 10 -5.30 -28.34 -27.71
C ARG A 10 -4.38 -28.82 -26.59
N LEU A 11 -3.64 -29.90 -26.81
CA LEU A 11 -2.64 -30.42 -25.87
C LEU A 11 -1.44 -29.49 -25.75
N MET A 12 -1.00 -28.90 -26.86
CA MET A 12 0.07 -27.92 -26.83
C MET A 12 -0.34 -26.64 -26.09
N LEU A 13 -1.58 -26.17 -26.31
CA LEU A 13 -2.15 -25.06 -25.54
C LEU A 13 -2.26 -25.39 -24.05
N LEU A 14 -2.65 -26.62 -23.70
CA LEU A 14 -2.71 -27.06 -22.31
C LEU A 14 -1.32 -27.12 -21.68
N LEU A 15 -0.32 -27.62 -22.40
CA LEU A 15 1.08 -27.63 -21.94
C LEU A 15 1.60 -26.20 -21.74
N LEU A 16 1.34 -25.31 -22.68
CA LEU A 16 1.73 -23.90 -22.59
C LEU A 16 1.01 -23.22 -21.41
N LEU A 17 -0.28 -23.48 -21.22
CA LEU A 17 -1.04 -23.00 -20.07
C LEU A 17 -0.39 -23.49 -18.76
N VAL A 18 -0.12 -24.78 -18.63
CA VAL A 18 0.51 -25.35 -17.43
C VAL A 18 1.93 -24.80 -17.19
N LEU A 19 2.64 -24.38 -18.23
CA LEU A 19 3.97 -23.77 -18.10
C LEU A 19 3.91 -22.31 -17.67
N VAL A 20 2.94 -21.54 -18.16
CA VAL A 20 2.81 -20.09 -17.90
C VAL A 20 2.00 -19.80 -16.64
N PHE A 21 0.94 -20.57 -16.39
CA PHE A 21 0.01 -20.37 -15.28
C PHE A 21 0.66 -20.38 -13.89
N PRO A 22 1.63 -21.26 -13.58
CA PRO A 22 2.32 -21.23 -12.30
C PRO A 22 3.03 -19.90 -12.09
N SER A 23 3.72 -19.38 -13.09
CA SER A 23 4.38 -18.07 -13.00
C SER A 23 3.38 -16.94 -12.72
N PHE A 24 2.20 -16.96 -13.34
CA PHE A 24 1.16 -15.95 -13.03
C PHE A 24 0.58 -16.08 -11.63
N VAL A 25 0.43 -17.30 -11.10
CA VAL A 25 -0.07 -17.52 -9.73
C VAL A 25 0.99 -17.14 -8.68
N PHE A 26 2.25 -17.53 -8.89
CA PHE A 26 3.33 -17.23 -7.94
C PHE A 26 3.74 -15.74 -7.97
N PHE A 27 3.72 -15.07 -9.12
CA PHE A 27 4.21 -13.69 -9.25
C PHE A 27 3.10 -12.64 -9.43
N GLY A 28 1.91 -13.02 -9.91
CA GLY A 28 0.87 -12.05 -10.29
C GLY A 28 0.10 -11.43 -9.13
N VAL A 29 -0.13 -12.19 -8.05
CA VAL A 29 -1.00 -11.75 -6.94
C VAL A 29 -0.33 -10.67 -6.09
N GLU A 30 0.97 -10.82 -5.80
CA GLU A 30 1.70 -9.80 -5.04
C GLU A 30 2.08 -8.56 -5.86
N SER A 31 2.24 -8.69 -7.18
CA SER A 31 2.57 -7.54 -8.03
C SER A 31 1.38 -6.61 -8.23
N TYR A 32 0.15 -7.13 -8.31
CA TYR A 32 -1.04 -6.30 -8.49
C TYR A 32 -1.37 -5.50 -7.22
N SER A 33 -1.23 -6.11 -6.04
CA SER A 33 -1.41 -5.41 -4.77
C SER A 33 -0.36 -4.30 -4.58
N ARG A 34 0.91 -4.58 -4.87
CA ARG A 34 2.00 -3.59 -4.78
C ARG A 34 1.85 -2.43 -5.76
N PHE A 35 1.35 -2.67 -6.98
CA PHE A 35 1.15 -1.60 -7.97
C PHE A 35 -0.03 -0.68 -7.63
N MET A 36 -1.09 -1.24 -7.03
CA MET A 36 -2.29 -0.48 -6.69
C MET A 36 -2.07 0.40 -5.43
N ASP A 37 -1.28 -0.10 -4.46
CA ASP A 37 -0.87 0.64 -3.26
C ASP A 37 0.05 1.83 -3.61
N SER A 38 1.03 1.61 -4.50
CA SER A 38 2.09 2.58 -4.84
C SER A 38 1.62 3.94 -5.39
N SER A 39 0.35 4.05 -5.77
CA SER A 39 -0.25 5.31 -6.24
C SER A 39 -0.54 6.31 -5.12
N HIS A 40 -0.55 5.87 -3.86
CA HIS A 40 -0.89 6.67 -2.69
C HIS A 40 0.12 6.51 -1.54
N ASP A 41 1.39 6.23 -1.85
CA ASP A 41 2.45 6.09 -0.85
C ASP A 41 2.89 7.47 -0.32
N ALA A 42 2.82 7.67 1.00
CA ALA A 42 3.36 8.86 1.67
C ALA A 42 4.82 8.66 2.09
N ALA A 43 5.16 7.46 2.56
CA ALA A 43 6.54 7.07 2.89
C ALA A 43 6.67 5.53 2.87
N LYS A 44 7.92 5.04 2.81
CA LYS A 44 8.23 3.61 2.92
C LYS A 44 9.36 3.40 3.92
N VAL A 45 9.12 2.54 4.90
CA VAL A 45 10.07 2.22 5.99
C VAL A 45 10.25 0.70 5.99
N ASP A 46 11.50 0.25 5.80
CA ASP A 46 11.91 -1.17 5.76
C ASP A 46 11.00 -2.12 4.98
N GLY A 47 10.53 -1.69 3.80
CA GLY A 47 9.65 -2.52 2.97
C GLY A 47 8.16 -2.42 3.30
N ARG A 48 7.76 -1.75 4.39
CA ARG A 48 6.37 -1.42 4.72
C ARG A 48 6.03 0.01 4.29
N THR A 49 4.93 0.13 3.57
CA THR A 49 4.43 1.41 3.06
C THR A 49 3.52 2.07 4.08
N ILE A 50 3.68 3.38 4.26
CA ILE A 50 2.75 4.28 4.93
C ILE A 50 1.98 5.02 3.84
N THR A 51 0.67 4.89 3.80
CA THR A 51 -0.17 5.50 2.75
C THR A 51 -0.59 6.92 3.12
N VAL A 52 -0.88 7.76 2.12
CA VAL A 52 -1.48 9.09 2.32
C VAL A 52 -2.80 8.98 3.06
N GLN A 53 -3.61 7.96 2.76
CA GLN A 53 -4.88 7.73 3.45
C GLN A 53 -4.69 7.42 4.95
N GLU A 54 -3.65 6.68 5.31
CA GLU A 54 -3.33 6.36 6.70
C GLU A 54 -2.93 7.62 7.49
N VAL A 55 -2.06 8.45 6.92
CA VAL A 55 -1.69 9.74 7.51
C VAL A 55 -2.94 10.60 7.72
N ASP A 56 -3.81 10.67 6.72
CA ASP A 56 -5.02 11.48 6.76
C ASP A 56 -6.02 11.01 7.83
N ASN A 57 -6.16 9.69 7.98
CA ASN A 57 -6.99 9.10 9.04
C ASN A 57 -6.45 9.48 10.42
N VAL A 58 -5.13 9.36 10.64
CA VAL A 58 -4.52 9.69 11.93
C VAL A 58 -4.61 11.18 12.23
N VAL A 59 -4.38 12.05 11.24
CA VAL A 59 -4.54 13.51 11.38
C VAL A 59 -5.96 13.84 11.81
N ARG A 60 -6.96 13.22 11.16
CA ARG A 60 -8.37 13.43 11.49
C ARG A 60 -8.72 12.94 12.90
N ASP A 61 -8.20 11.79 13.31
CA ASP A 61 -8.41 11.25 14.66
C ASP A 61 -7.77 12.12 15.75
N GLN A 62 -6.60 12.70 15.46
CA GLN A 62 -5.95 13.65 16.36
C GLN A 62 -6.73 14.96 16.44
N SER A 63 -7.14 15.50 15.28
CA SER A 63 -8.01 16.67 15.16
C SER A 63 -9.29 16.50 15.97
N GLU A 64 -9.99 15.37 15.82
CA GLU A 64 -11.25 15.11 16.51
C GLU A 64 -11.07 15.09 18.03
N ARG A 65 -10.00 14.47 18.54
CA ARG A 65 -9.66 14.50 19.97
C ARG A 65 -9.38 15.91 20.46
N MET A 66 -8.59 16.67 19.71
CA MET A 66 -8.28 18.07 20.05
C MET A 66 -9.54 18.93 20.02
N ARG A 67 -10.43 18.71 19.05
CA ARG A 67 -11.70 19.42 18.94
C ARG A 67 -12.61 19.12 20.13
N GLN A 68 -12.64 17.88 20.62
CA GLN A 68 -13.39 17.52 21.83
C GLN A 68 -12.81 18.17 23.09
N MET A 69 -11.49 18.33 23.19
CA MET A 69 -10.82 18.93 24.35
C MET A 69 -10.85 20.46 24.36
N LEU A 70 -10.58 21.10 23.22
CA LEU A 70 -10.46 22.55 23.07
C LEU A 70 -11.81 23.21 22.76
N GLY A 71 -12.77 22.46 22.24
CA GLY A 71 -14.11 22.94 21.89
C GLY A 71 -14.04 24.19 21.02
N ASN A 72 -14.48 25.32 21.58
CA ASN A 72 -14.57 26.60 20.89
C ASN A 72 -13.21 27.24 20.54
N ASN A 73 -12.12 26.78 21.13
CA ASN A 73 -10.76 27.28 20.86
C ASN A 73 -10.03 26.42 19.81
N TYR A 74 -10.72 25.48 19.16
CA TYR A 74 -10.12 24.62 18.14
C TYR A 74 -9.90 25.39 16.82
N ASP A 75 -8.64 25.44 16.35
CA ASP A 75 -8.29 25.97 15.03
C ASP A 75 -7.97 24.83 14.04
N PRO A 76 -8.86 24.53 13.08
CA PRO A 76 -8.63 23.47 12.09
C PRO A 76 -7.33 23.63 11.30
N ARG A 77 -6.87 24.87 11.06
CA ARG A 77 -5.67 25.12 10.25
C ARG A 77 -4.40 24.63 10.92
N MET A 78 -4.39 24.62 12.25
CA MET A 78 -3.25 24.14 13.03
C MET A 78 -3.20 22.61 13.11
N PHE A 79 -4.36 21.95 13.19
CA PHE A 79 -4.46 20.51 13.45
C PHE A 79 -4.70 19.65 12.20
N GLU A 80 -5.19 20.22 11.09
CA GLU A 80 -5.44 19.50 9.83
C GLU A 80 -4.57 20.02 8.67
N GLY A 81 -3.78 21.06 8.92
CA GLY A 81 -2.92 21.69 7.94
C GLY A 81 -1.71 20.83 7.53
N PRO A 82 -0.90 21.32 6.57
CA PRO A 82 0.27 20.59 6.06
C PRO A 82 1.31 20.26 7.15
N ALA A 83 1.50 21.17 8.11
CA ALA A 83 2.42 20.96 9.22
C ALA A 83 1.99 19.81 10.15
N ALA A 84 0.68 19.69 10.42
CA ALA A 84 0.14 18.58 11.21
C ALA A 84 0.31 17.24 10.48
N ARG A 85 0.03 17.20 9.17
CA ARG A 85 0.26 16.02 8.33
C ARG A 85 1.71 15.56 8.36
N GLN A 86 2.66 16.49 8.27
CA GLN A 86 4.09 16.18 8.38
C GLN A 86 4.46 15.61 9.75
N ALA A 87 4.01 16.24 10.83
CA ALA A 87 4.27 15.75 12.19
C ALA A 87 3.72 14.33 12.41
N VAL A 88 2.52 14.05 11.89
CA VAL A 88 1.91 12.71 11.94
C VAL A 88 2.70 11.71 11.11
N LEU A 89 3.11 12.08 9.90
CA LEU A 89 3.94 11.22 9.05
C LEU A 89 5.24 10.84 9.75
N ASP A 90 5.95 11.81 10.34
CA ASP A 90 7.18 11.58 11.09
C ASP A 90 6.94 10.65 12.29
N GLN A 91 5.82 10.83 13.01
CA GLN A 91 5.41 9.97 14.11
C GLN A 91 5.15 8.52 13.65
N LEU A 92 4.51 8.33 12.48
CA LEU A 92 4.25 7.01 11.92
C LEU A 92 5.55 6.33 11.46
N ILE A 93 6.46 7.09 10.84
CA ILE A 93 7.79 6.61 10.47
C ILE A 93 8.54 6.14 11.71
N GLN A 94 8.60 6.96 12.77
CA GLN A 94 9.29 6.61 14.01
C GLN A 94 8.70 5.35 14.67
N GLN A 95 7.38 5.25 14.75
CA GLN A 95 6.71 4.06 15.28
C GLN A 95 7.09 2.81 14.48
N ARG A 96 7.20 2.93 13.15
CA ARG A 96 7.58 1.82 12.29
C ARG A 96 9.01 1.38 12.51
N VAL A 97 9.94 2.34 12.52
CA VAL A 97 11.36 2.10 12.79
C VAL A 97 11.53 1.39 14.14
N ILE A 98 10.85 1.86 15.18
CA ILE A 98 10.91 1.23 16.51
C ILE A 98 10.34 -0.20 16.46
N SER A 99 9.21 -0.41 15.77
CA SER A 99 8.58 -1.73 15.64
C SER A 99 9.40 -2.76 14.86
N GLU A 100 10.38 -2.31 14.08
CA GLU A 100 11.26 -3.17 13.28
C GLU A 100 12.63 -3.37 13.93
N ALA A 101 13.04 -2.44 14.79
CA ALA A 101 14.26 -2.57 15.57
C ALA A 101 14.12 -3.59 16.73
N THR A 102 12.91 -4.05 17.04
CA THR A 102 12.59 -5.05 18.08
C THR A 102 12.22 -6.39 17.49
#